data_AF-A0A9N8HD00-F1
#
_entry.id   AF-A0A9N8HD00-F1
#
_cell.length_a   1.000
_cell.length_b   1.000
_cell.length_c   1.000
_cell.angle_alpha   90.00
_cell.angle_beta   90.00
_cell.angle_gamma   90.00
#
_symmetry.space_group_name_H-M   'P 1'
#
loop_
_entity.id
_entity.type
_entity.pdbx_description
1 polymer ?
#
loop_
_entity_poly.entity_id
_entity_poly.type
_entity_poly.pdbx_seq_one_letter_code
_entity_poly.pdbx_strand_id
1 'polypeptide(L)'
;MDAAQISALVTAAVQAALQNQDVINAIRPPARVVQAVPYAVTPAGAGNDAWDFTSSTGLKIFMASTAPLPVLYDGKEFGLRDFLRKILQRAESYGWTAIFMVPDGTGTVKNMTTQYGSLTLANVQAHAITYLRLPRREQQASACLRKLIMGSITPKLANRLSSRSNNYNVNIAAVPAPGVAAAAPDIKEDGTCMLFELISMVSVETIATVAILNKKLINLEHIMEEAKSDIEEFNFVVEDLISQLEARSTAPPPMIHSLFEGYANCADSTFTKYIAFKQMCYEDGTIQIDYESLMHMAGEKYKALVRKNQWMQKTDEQLEIIALKSEIKGLKARPSATTPTKAPVKKEQKQSYGDKFAWKLVEPKGDEPKEKTVNNKTYIYCPYHDTTKWVLKVNDKGIDHRTGCTKKKDAMAAAAMNKEEDSTEAALAGAIEDVGTAGVEMNP
;
A
#
# COMPACT_ATOMS: atom_id res chain seq x y z
N MET A 1 76.84 4.05 68.26
CA MET A 1 75.41 3.75 68.12
C MET A 1 75.29 2.25 67.99
N ASP A 2 74.49 1.61 68.83
CA ASP A 2 74.27 0.17 68.74
C ASP A 2 73.37 -0.17 67.53
N ALA A 3 73.31 -1.45 67.16
CA ALA A 3 72.53 -1.91 66.02
C ALA A 3 71.02 -1.60 66.16
N ALA A 4 70.52 -1.51 67.39
CA ALA A 4 69.12 -1.18 67.65
C ALA A 4 68.83 0.32 67.37
N GLN A 5 69.75 1.21 67.72
CA GLN A 5 69.65 2.64 67.44
C GLN A 5 69.72 2.95 65.93
N ILE A 6 70.54 2.21 65.18
CA ILE A 6 70.61 2.34 63.72
C ILE A 6 69.31 1.83 63.08
N SER A 7 68.79 0.69 63.54
CA SER A 7 67.51 0.15 63.05
C SER A 7 66.33 1.09 63.35
N ALA A 8 66.30 1.72 64.53
CA ALA A 8 65.28 2.70 64.88
C ALA A 8 65.33 3.95 63.99
N LEU A 9 66.52 4.46 63.69
CA LEU A 9 66.68 5.61 62.78
C LEU A 9 66.27 5.29 61.34
N VAL A 10 66.62 4.10 60.83
CA VAL A 10 66.22 3.66 59.49
C VAL A 10 64.70 3.52 59.42
N THR A 11 64.08 2.93 60.45
CA THR A 11 62.62 2.76 60.51
C THR A 11 61.91 4.11 60.55
N ALA A 12 62.40 5.05 61.35
CA ALA A 12 61.87 6.41 61.42
C ALA A 12 62.02 7.16 60.08
N ALA A 13 63.16 7.00 59.39
CA ALA A 13 63.38 7.60 58.08
C ALA A 13 62.44 7.02 57.01
N VAL A 14 62.18 5.70 57.03
CA VAL A 14 61.23 5.04 56.12
C VAL A 14 59.80 5.51 56.40
N GLN A 15 59.39 5.65 57.67
CA GLN A 15 58.07 6.17 58.01
C GLN A 15 57.89 7.64 57.58
N ALA A 16 58.91 8.48 57.75
CA ALA A 16 58.87 9.86 57.27
C ALA A 16 58.78 9.92 55.73
N ALA A 17 59.47 9.02 55.02
CA ALA A 17 59.37 8.92 53.56
C ALA A 17 57.97 8.48 53.10
N LEU A 18 57.34 7.53 53.80
CA LEU A 18 55.97 7.09 53.52
C LEU A 18 54.94 8.20 53.77
N GLN A 19 55.06 8.94 54.87
CA GLN A 19 54.19 10.09 55.15
C GLN A 19 54.31 11.19 54.08
N ASN A 20 55.52 11.46 53.59
CA ASN A 20 55.72 12.41 52.51
C ASN A 20 55.12 11.91 51.18
N GLN A 21 55.15 10.59 50.92
CA GLN A 21 54.51 9.99 49.75
C GLN A 21 52.98 10.11 49.80
N ASP A 22 52.38 9.95 50.99
CA ASP A 22 50.93 10.11 51.19
C ASP A 22 50.48 11.57 50.99
N VAL A 23 51.29 12.54 51.43
CA VAL A 23 51.04 13.97 51.17
C VAL A 23 51.16 14.30 49.68
N ILE A 24 52.16 13.73 48.97
CA ILE A 24 52.30 13.89 47.52
C ILE A 24 51.09 13.29 46.77
N ASN A 25 50.59 12.13 47.23
CA ASN A 25 49.40 11.50 46.66
C ASN A 25 48.11 12.29 46.95
N ALA A 26 48.01 12.96 48.09
CA ALA A 26 46.85 13.80 48.45
C ALA A 26 46.79 15.13 47.68
N ILE A 27 47.94 15.67 47.23
CA ILE A 27 48.02 16.91 46.44
C ILE A 27 47.88 16.62 44.94
N ARG A 28 48.03 15.36 44.52
CA ARG A 28 47.81 14.97 43.12
C ARG A 28 46.31 15.14 42.80
N PRO A 29 45.93 16.00 41.84
CA PRO A 29 44.54 16.06 41.40
C PRO A 29 44.14 14.66 40.94
N PRO A 30 42.92 14.18 41.25
CA PRO A 30 42.47 12.88 40.82
C PRO A 30 42.71 12.78 39.32
N ALA A 31 43.41 11.73 38.87
CA ALA A 31 43.60 11.49 37.45
C ALA A 31 42.22 11.58 36.81
N ARG A 32 42.03 12.53 35.89
CA ARG A 32 40.77 12.71 35.19
C ARG A 32 40.52 11.41 34.45
N VAL A 33 39.71 10.53 35.01
CA VAL A 33 39.18 9.38 34.31
C VAL A 33 38.40 10.00 33.17
N VAL A 34 39.00 10.04 31.98
CA VAL A 34 38.30 10.41 30.77
C VAL A 34 37.33 9.25 30.56
N GLN A 35 36.13 9.35 31.15
CA GLN A 35 35.06 8.42 30.83
C GLN A 35 34.89 8.49 29.33
N ALA A 36 35.15 7.37 28.65
CA ALA A 36 34.88 7.26 27.23
C ALA A 36 33.42 7.66 27.03
N VAL A 37 33.18 8.68 26.20
CA VAL A 37 31.82 9.07 25.85
C VAL A 37 31.16 7.81 25.27
N PRO A 38 30.05 7.32 25.84
CA PRO A 38 29.41 6.11 25.34
C PRO A 38 29.04 6.35 23.88
N TYR A 39 29.59 5.54 22.97
CA TYR A 39 29.21 5.58 21.57
C TYR A 39 27.76 5.09 21.44
N ALA A 40 26.92 5.90 20.82
CA ALA A 40 25.53 5.55 20.56
C ALA A 40 25.15 5.97 19.14
N VAL A 41 24.66 5.01 18.35
CA VAL A 41 24.09 5.28 17.01
C VAL A 41 22.73 5.96 17.14
N THR A 42 21.98 5.64 18.20
CA THR A 42 20.69 6.25 18.53
C THR A 42 20.77 6.93 19.90
N PRO A 43 20.75 8.28 19.97
CA PRO A 43 21.02 9.02 21.21
C PRO A 43 20.05 8.69 22.35
N ALA A 44 18.77 8.47 22.04
CA ALA A 44 17.76 8.09 23.02
C ALA A 44 17.73 6.57 23.27
N GLY A 45 18.36 5.78 22.39
CA GLY A 45 18.46 4.33 22.41
C GLY A 45 19.59 3.78 23.30
N ALA A 46 20.53 4.62 23.74
CA ALA A 46 21.69 4.18 24.50
C ALA A 46 21.33 3.61 25.88
N GLY A 47 21.92 2.47 26.25
CA GLY A 47 21.79 1.84 27.57
C GLY A 47 20.55 0.94 27.76
N ASN A 48 20.47 0.25 28.89
CA ASN A 48 19.30 -0.57 29.27
C ASN A 48 18.52 0.01 30.47
N ASP A 49 18.98 1.14 30.98
CA ASP A 49 18.36 1.81 32.13
C ASP A 49 17.03 2.43 31.73
N ALA A 50 16.11 2.49 32.70
CA ALA A 50 14.85 3.19 32.53
C ALA A 50 15.10 4.69 32.28
N TRP A 51 14.33 5.30 31.39
CA TRP A 51 14.40 6.74 31.18
C TRP A 51 13.86 7.48 32.40
N ASP A 52 14.52 8.58 32.77
CA ASP A 52 13.97 9.53 33.73
C ASP A 52 12.99 10.49 33.03
N PHE A 53 11.73 10.09 32.92
CA PHE A 53 10.64 10.92 32.38
C PHE A 53 10.23 12.09 33.28
N THR A 54 10.78 12.22 34.50
CA THR A 54 10.56 13.40 35.34
C THR A 54 11.48 14.56 34.97
N SER A 55 12.60 14.26 34.29
CA SER A 55 13.51 15.28 33.76
C SER A 55 12.98 15.96 32.49
N SER A 56 13.45 17.18 32.22
CA SER A 56 13.17 17.88 30.96
C SER A 56 13.63 17.08 29.73
N THR A 57 14.79 16.41 29.84
CA THR A 57 15.32 15.57 28.77
C THR A 57 14.44 14.35 28.53
N GLY A 58 14.02 13.66 29.58
CA GLY A 58 13.12 12.52 29.47
C GLY A 58 11.74 12.90 28.94
N LEU A 59 11.20 14.06 29.33
CA LEU A 59 9.94 14.57 28.76
C LEU A 59 10.05 14.79 27.25
N LYS A 60 11.18 15.36 26.77
CA LYS A 60 11.43 15.52 25.32
C LYS A 60 11.52 14.17 24.60
N ILE A 61 12.22 13.19 25.19
CA ILE A 61 12.28 11.81 24.68
C ILE A 61 10.87 11.22 24.60
N PHE A 62 10.06 11.37 25.65
CA PHE A 62 8.69 10.86 25.68
C PHE A 62 7.83 11.49 24.59
N MET A 63 7.84 12.82 24.45
CA MET A 63 7.08 13.52 23.41
C MET A 63 7.50 13.08 22.00
N ALA A 64 8.80 13.04 21.73
CA ALA A 64 9.31 12.72 20.39
C ALA A 64 9.12 11.24 20.03
N SER A 65 9.21 10.35 21.02
CA SER A 65 9.02 8.92 20.83
C SER A 65 7.55 8.54 20.63
N THR A 66 6.62 9.24 21.28
CA THR A 66 5.17 9.02 21.20
C THR A 66 4.47 9.81 20.10
N ALA A 67 5.19 10.69 19.39
CA ALA A 67 4.63 11.52 18.33
C ALA A 67 3.94 10.68 17.24
N PRO A 68 2.73 11.03 16.78
CA PRO A 68 2.04 10.34 15.69
C PRO A 68 2.89 10.13 14.44
N LEU A 69 2.59 9.07 13.69
CA LEU A 69 3.07 8.94 12.32
C LEU A 69 2.43 10.01 11.42
N PRO A 70 3.15 10.53 10.41
CA PRO A 70 2.63 11.62 9.56
C PRO A 70 1.34 11.28 8.80
N VAL A 71 1.15 10.01 8.45
CA VAL A 71 -0.04 9.50 7.79
C VAL A 71 -0.70 8.51 8.73
N LEU A 72 -1.97 8.76 9.05
CA LEU A 72 -2.75 7.86 9.90
C LEU A 72 -3.05 6.57 9.15
N TYR A 73 -2.83 5.45 9.83
CA TYR A 73 -3.14 4.13 9.30
C TYR A 73 -4.63 3.81 9.42
N ASP A 74 -5.24 3.39 8.32
CA ASP A 74 -6.68 3.15 8.22
C ASP A 74 -7.10 1.71 8.54
N GLY A 75 -6.12 0.80 8.75
CA GLY A 75 -6.38 -0.59 9.07
C GLY A 75 -6.69 -1.46 7.86
N LYS A 76 -6.23 -1.06 6.67
CA LYS A 76 -6.23 -1.91 5.48
C LYS A 76 -4.97 -2.76 5.42
N GLU A 77 -5.09 -3.97 4.88
CA GLU A 77 -3.95 -4.87 4.65
C GLU A 77 -2.89 -4.17 3.78
N PHE A 78 -3.35 -3.45 2.76
CA PHE A 78 -2.54 -2.51 2.00
C PHE A 78 -2.08 -1.35 2.90
N GLY A 79 -0.80 -1.36 3.26
CA GLY A 79 -0.18 -0.36 4.16
C GLY A 79 0.24 -0.90 5.52
N LEU A 80 -0.17 -2.11 5.90
CA LEU A 80 0.25 -2.74 7.17
C LEU A 80 1.78 -2.83 7.27
N ARG A 81 2.44 -3.28 6.21
CA ARG A 81 3.92 -3.39 6.14
C ARG A 81 4.61 -2.05 6.38
N ASP A 82 4.12 -0.99 5.73
CA ASP A 82 4.68 0.36 5.89
C ASP A 82 4.46 0.91 7.32
N PHE A 83 3.28 0.66 7.89
CA PHE A 83 2.95 1.01 9.26
C PHE A 83 3.89 0.32 10.27
N LEU A 84 4.06 -1.00 10.16
CA LEU A 84 4.95 -1.79 11.04
C LEU A 84 6.42 -1.36 10.89
N ARG A 85 6.88 -1.10 9.65
CA ARG A 85 8.23 -0.57 9.39
C ARG A 85 8.46 0.77 10.08
N LYS A 86 7.49 1.69 10.02
CA LYS A 86 7.59 3.01 10.68
C LYS A 86 7.59 2.89 12.20
N ILE A 87 6.82 1.96 12.76
CA ILE A 87 6.86 1.64 14.20
C ILE A 87 8.22 1.07 14.58
N LEU A 88 8.77 0.13 13.80
CA LEU A 88 10.09 -0.43 14.05
C LEU A 88 11.19 0.64 14.01
N GLN A 89 11.18 1.53 13.01
CA GLN A 89 12.12 2.66 12.94
C GLN A 89 12.02 3.58 14.16
N ARG A 90 10.80 3.80 14.68
CA ARG A 90 10.62 4.54 15.92
C ARG A 90 11.23 3.79 17.09
N ALA A 91 10.99 2.49 17.19
CA ALA A 91 11.58 1.66 18.23
C ALA A 91 13.11 1.65 18.18
N GLU A 92 13.73 1.57 17.01
CA GLU A 92 15.19 1.64 16.86
C GLU A 92 15.74 2.98 17.34
N SER A 93 15.09 4.08 16.93
CA SER A 93 15.50 5.45 17.28
C SER A 93 15.50 5.72 18.79
N TYR A 94 14.62 5.04 19.53
CA TYR A 94 14.43 5.23 20.96
C TYR A 94 14.81 3.99 21.79
N GLY A 95 15.34 2.92 21.20
CA GLY A 95 15.74 1.70 21.92
C GLY A 95 14.56 0.94 22.54
N TRP A 96 13.52 0.68 21.75
CA TRP A 96 12.36 -0.15 22.10
C TRP A 96 12.37 -1.52 21.42
N THR A 97 13.40 -1.85 20.64
CA THR A 97 13.40 -3.08 19.83
C THR A 97 13.20 -4.35 20.66
N ALA A 98 13.65 -4.35 21.93
CA ALA A 98 13.50 -5.48 22.85
C ALA A 98 12.04 -5.93 23.03
N ILE A 99 11.07 -5.00 23.08
CA ILE A 99 9.65 -5.35 23.28
C ILE A 99 9.00 -5.98 22.05
N PHE A 100 9.69 -5.98 20.90
CA PHE A 100 9.26 -6.66 19.67
C PHE A 100 9.87 -8.04 19.47
N MET A 101 10.83 -8.44 20.31
CA MET A 101 11.53 -9.72 20.22
C MET A 101 10.83 -10.77 21.07
N VAL A 102 9.77 -11.36 20.51
CA VAL A 102 8.85 -12.27 21.22
C VAL A 102 9.24 -13.73 20.95
N PRO A 103 9.41 -14.58 21.98
CA PRO A 103 9.57 -16.02 21.79
C PRO A 103 8.28 -16.68 21.29
N ASP A 104 8.36 -17.49 20.24
CA ASP A 104 7.25 -18.32 19.76
C ASP A 104 7.03 -19.55 20.66
N GLY A 105 6.07 -20.41 20.30
CA GLY A 105 5.77 -21.64 21.05
C GLY A 105 6.92 -22.65 21.14
N THR A 106 7.96 -22.51 20.31
CA THR A 106 9.17 -23.35 20.33
C THR A 106 10.31 -22.71 21.12
N GLY A 107 10.13 -21.46 21.59
CA GLY A 107 11.17 -20.67 22.24
C GLY A 107 12.07 -19.91 21.26
N THR A 108 11.80 -19.96 19.96
CA THR A 108 12.56 -19.19 18.96
C THR A 108 12.10 -17.73 19.00
N VAL A 109 13.05 -16.81 19.15
CA VAL A 109 12.74 -15.36 19.17
C VAL A 109 12.36 -14.89 17.76
N LYS A 110 11.20 -14.25 17.64
CA LYS A 110 10.67 -13.66 16.41
C LYS A 110 10.48 -12.16 16.59
N ASN A 111 10.76 -11.39 15.54
CA ASN A 111 10.45 -9.97 15.54
C ASN A 111 8.98 -9.77 15.14
N MET A 112 8.16 -9.28 16.07
CA MET A 112 6.72 -9.10 15.84
C MET A 112 6.38 -8.13 14.71
N THR A 113 7.27 -7.19 14.37
CA THR A 113 7.01 -6.24 13.27
C THR A 113 7.24 -6.84 11.88
N THR A 114 7.93 -7.98 11.78
CA THR A 114 8.27 -8.63 10.51
C THR A 114 7.83 -10.08 10.42
N GLN A 115 7.61 -10.78 11.54
CA GLN A 115 7.32 -12.21 11.61
C GLN A 115 6.08 -12.50 12.49
N TYR A 116 5.10 -11.59 12.48
CA TYR A 116 3.91 -11.68 13.34
C TYR A 116 3.10 -12.96 13.11
N GLY A 117 3.07 -13.51 11.90
CA GLY A 117 2.26 -14.71 11.61
C GLY A 117 2.78 -16.00 12.27
N SER A 118 3.95 -15.98 12.92
CA SER A 118 4.45 -17.09 13.74
C SER A 118 4.19 -16.92 15.23
N LEU A 119 3.56 -15.82 15.64
CA LEU A 119 3.26 -15.51 17.03
C LEU A 119 1.77 -15.72 17.28
N THR A 120 1.45 -16.15 18.49
CA THR A 120 0.07 -16.17 19.00
C THR A 120 -0.10 -15.08 20.05
N LEU A 121 -1.34 -14.69 20.31
CA LEU A 121 -1.65 -13.73 21.40
C LEU A 121 -1.07 -14.21 22.75
N ALA A 122 -1.11 -15.53 23.01
CA ALA A 122 -0.54 -16.11 24.21
C ALA A 122 0.99 -15.93 24.30
N ASN A 123 1.71 -16.06 23.18
CA ASN A 123 3.15 -15.80 23.14
C ASN A 123 3.46 -14.34 23.51
N VAL A 124 2.71 -13.40 22.93
CA VAL A 124 2.91 -11.98 23.14
C VAL A 124 2.56 -11.58 24.58
N GLN A 125 1.44 -12.08 25.13
CA GLN A 125 1.07 -11.84 26.52
C GLN A 125 2.09 -12.43 27.50
N ALA A 126 2.58 -13.64 27.26
CA ALA A 126 3.61 -14.25 28.09
C ALA A 126 4.89 -13.41 28.10
N HIS A 127 5.32 -12.89 26.94
CA HIS A 127 6.44 -11.97 26.84
C HIS A 127 6.18 -10.66 27.59
N ALA A 128 5.00 -10.06 27.45
CA ALA A 128 4.63 -8.82 28.12
C ALA A 128 4.70 -8.93 29.65
N ILE A 129 4.25 -10.05 30.23
CA ILE A 129 4.30 -10.31 31.67
C ILE A 129 5.74 -10.20 32.21
N THR A 130 6.76 -10.56 31.42
CA THR A 130 8.16 -10.56 31.87
C THR A 130 8.69 -9.18 32.22
N TYR A 131 8.23 -8.13 31.53
CA TYR A 131 8.68 -6.76 31.77
C TYR A 131 7.66 -5.88 32.49
N LEU A 132 6.35 -6.14 32.37
CA LEU A 132 5.32 -5.29 33.02
C LEU A 132 5.32 -5.35 34.56
N ARG A 133 5.94 -6.41 35.13
CA ARG A 133 6.11 -6.59 36.58
C ARG A 133 7.26 -5.78 37.16
N LEU A 134 8.14 -5.21 36.33
CA LEU A 134 9.38 -4.57 36.76
C LEU A 134 9.44 -3.14 36.24
N PRO A 135 9.95 -2.17 37.03
CA PRO A 135 10.09 -0.78 36.59
C PRO A 135 11.31 -0.64 35.66
N ARG A 136 11.24 -1.22 34.47
CA ARG A 136 12.32 -1.25 33.48
C ARG A 136 11.98 -0.45 32.22
N ARG A 137 13.00 -0.24 31.40
CA ARG A 137 12.93 0.45 30.10
C ARG A 137 11.85 -0.13 29.19
N GLU A 138 11.66 -1.43 29.19
CA GLU A 138 10.68 -2.15 28.37
C GLU A 138 9.24 -1.81 28.77
N GLN A 139 8.96 -1.64 30.07
CA GLN A 139 7.64 -1.20 30.53
C GLN A 139 7.33 0.22 30.04
N GLN A 140 8.33 1.12 30.07
CA GLN A 140 8.18 2.47 29.54
C GLN A 140 8.03 2.45 28.01
N ALA A 141 8.80 1.62 27.31
CA ALA A 141 8.72 1.45 25.86
C ALA A 141 7.32 0.99 25.44
N SER A 142 6.76 0.01 26.16
CA SER A 142 5.38 -0.46 25.96
C SER A 142 4.36 0.67 26.15
N ALA A 143 4.50 1.50 27.18
CA ALA A 143 3.63 2.65 27.40
C ALA A 143 3.74 3.71 26.28
N CYS A 144 4.95 3.98 25.81
CA CYS A 144 5.17 4.90 24.70
C CYS A 144 4.61 4.35 23.38
N LEU A 145 4.77 3.06 23.13
CA LEU A 145 4.21 2.38 21.96
C LEU A 145 2.67 2.48 21.92
N ARG A 146 1.98 2.29 23.05
CA ARG A 146 0.51 2.49 23.11
C ARG A 146 0.10 3.87 22.64
N LYS A 147 0.78 4.92 23.13
CA LYS A 147 0.51 6.30 22.72
C LYS A 147 0.81 6.54 21.24
N LEU A 148 1.93 6.01 20.75
CA LEU A 148 2.29 6.07 19.34
C LEU A 148 1.20 5.44 18.47
N ILE A 149 0.77 4.21 18.79
CA ILE A 149 -0.26 3.48 18.01
C ILE A 149 -1.55 4.27 17.98
N MET A 150 -2.09 4.66 19.15
CA MET A 150 -3.37 5.36 19.23
C MET A 150 -3.33 6.73 18.54
N GLY A 151 -2.19 7.41 18.54
CA GLY A 151 -2.00 8.65 17.79
C GLY A 151 -1.81 8.47 16.28
N SER A 152 -1.44 7.26 15.82
CA SER A 152 -1.02 6.99 14.44
C SER A 152 -2.05 6.20 13.63
N ILE A 153 -3.23 5.97 14.17
CA ILE A 153 -4.33 5.27 13.51
C ILE A 153 -5.55 6.17 13.35
N THR A 154 -6.40 5.86 12.38
CA THR A 154 -7.66 6.59 12.21
C THR A 154 -8.59 6.40 13.43
N PRO A 155 -9.45 7.39 13.76
CA PRO A 155 -10.39 7.28 14.88
C PRO A 155 -11.30 6.04 14.78
N LYS A 156 -11.73 5.69 13.56
CA LYS A 156 -12.53 4.49 13.29
C LYS A 156 -11.78 3.21 13.69
N LEU A 157 -10.49 3.11 13.34
CA LEU A 157 -9.68 1.96 13.72
C LEU A 157 -9.42 1.94 15.23
N ALA A 158 -9.15 3.09 15.84
CA ALA A 158 -8.94 3.23 17.28
C ALA A 158 -10.15 2.74 18.09
N ASN A 159 -11.37 3.08 17.66
CA ASN A 159 -12.60 2.59 18.29
C ASN A 159 -12.74 1.07 18.19
N ARG A 160 -12.43 0.51 17.02
CA ARG A 160 -12.45 -0.96 16.82
C ARG A 160 -11.41 -1.64 17.70
N LEU A 161 -10.19 -1.11 17.78
CA LEU A 161 -9.13 -1.65 18.64
C LEU A 161 -9.52 -1.56 20.11
N SER A 162 -10.08 -0.44 20.54
CA SER A 162 -10.53 -0.22 21.93
C SER A 162 -11.62 -1.20 22.36
N SER A 163 -12.50 -1.61 21.44
CA SER A 163 -13.51 -2.65 21.73
C SER A 163 -12.91 -4.03 22.06
N ARG A 164 -11.63 -4.23 21.77
CA ARG A 164 -10.88 -5.47 21.99
C ARG A 164 -9.83 -5.33 23.09
N SER A 165 -10.02 -4.39 24.01
CA SER A 165 -9.09 -4.09 25.10
C SER A 165 -8.67 -5.29 25.94
N ASN A 166 -9.54 -6.29 26.07
CA ASN A 166 -9.24 -7.51 26.81
C ASN A 166 -8.03 -8.28 26.26
N ASN A 167 -7.70 -8.14 24.97
CA ASN A 167 -6.57 -8.84 24.36
C ASN A 167 -5.22 -8.19 24.71
N TYR A 168 -5.21 -6.89 25.00
CA TYR A 168 -4.00 -6.14 25.39
C TYR A 168 -4.00 -5.64 26.83
N ASN A 169 -5.02 -6.01 27.61
CA ASN A 169 -5.07 -5.87 29.06
C ASN A 169 -4.50 -7.14 29.70
N VAL A 170 -3.22 -7.08 30.08
CA VAL A 170 -2.48 -8.23 30.58
C VAL A 170 -2.60 -8.31 32.09
N ASN A 171 -3.02 -9.46 32.62
CA ASN A 171 -2.97 -9.73 34.05
C ASN A 171 -1.54 -10.10 34.46
N ILE A 172 -0.93 -9.23 35.25
CA ILE A 172 0.44 -9.39 35.74
C ILE A 172 0.51 -9.83 37.20
N ALA A 173 -0.63 -10.11 37.84
CA ALA A 173 -0.66 -10.64 39.20
C ALA A 173 0.27 -11.86 39.32
N ALA A 174 0.93 -12.00 40.47
CA ALA A 174 1.82 -13.14 40.71
C ALA A 174 1.04 -14.45 40.57
N VAL A 175 1.64 -15.44 39.89
CA VAL A 175 1.05 -16.78 39.84
C VAL A 175 1.10 -17.34 41.27
N PRO A 176 -0.04 -17.72 41.85
CA PRO A 176 -0.06 -18.21 43.22
C PRO A 176 0.71 -19.52 43.31
N ALA A 177 1.41 -19.72 44.43
CA ALA A 177 1.96 -21.04 44.75
C ALA A 177 0.83 -22.06 44.92
N PRO A 178 1.07 -23.36 44.66
CA PRO A 178 0.07 -24.39 44.86
C PRO A 178 -0.55 -24.32 46.27
N GLY A 179 -1.89 -24.24 46.35
CA GLY A 179 -2.62 -24.15 47.62
C GLY A 179 -2.78 -22.74 48.20
N VAL A 180 -2.27 -21.69 47.54
CA VAL A 180 -2.50 -20.29 47.93
C VAL A 180 -3.61 -19.68 47.07
N ALA A 181 -4.50 -18.90 47.69
CA ALA A 181 -5.53 -18.16 46.97
C ALA A 181 -4.89 -17.21 45.95
N ALA A 182 -5.46 -17.12 44.74
CA ALA A 182 -4.99 -16.20 43.72
C ALA A 182 -5.06 -14.76 44.23
N ALA A 183 -3.99 -13.98 44.01
CA ALA A 183 -4.01 -12.55 44.25
C ALA A 183 -5.08 -11.88 43.38
N ALA A 184 -5.58 -10.73 43.83
CA ALA A 184 -6.45 -9.91 43.00
C ALA A 184 -5.76 -9.61 41.64
N PRO A 185 -6.52 -9.60 40.53
CA PRO A 185 -5.95 -9.34 39.22
C PRO A 185 -5.29 -7.95 39.21
N ASP A 186 -4.04 -7.89 38.74
CA ASP A 186 -3.31 -6.65 38.48
C ASP A 186 -3.24 -6.49 36.97
N ILE A 187 -4.16 -5.71 36.42
CA ILE A 187 -4.33 -5.55 34.98
C ILE A 187 -3.54 -4.33 34.50
N LYS A 188 -2.64 -4.55 33.54
CA LYS A 188 -1.91 -3.47 32.86
C LYS A 188 -2.11 -3.56 31.35
N GLU A 189 -2.32 -2.41 30.73
CA GLU A 189 -2.31 -2.28 29.27
C GLU A 189 -0.89 -2.41 28.72
N ASP A 190 -0.75 -3.19 27.64
CA ASP A 190 0.52 -3.42 26.97
C ASP A 190 0.52 -2.98 25.51
N GLY A 191 1.56 -2.25 25.09
CA GLY A 191 1.74 -1.77 23.72
C GLY A 191 2.06 -2.85 22.71
N THR A 192 2.82 -3.88 23.09
CA THR A 192 3.16 -4.98 22.19
C THR A 192 1.92 -5.83 21.92
N CYS A 193 1.14 -6.17 22.95
CA CYS A 193 -0.16 -6.84 22.79
C CYS A 193 -1.15 -5.98 21.98
N MET A 194 -1.18 -4.66 22.19
CA MET A 194 -2.04 -3.75 21.43
C MET A 194 -1.67 -3.74 19.94
N LEU A 195 -0.38 -3.73 19.62
CA LEU A 195 0.09 -3.82 18.24
C LEU A 195 -0.27 -5.16 17.62
N PHE A 196 -0.08 -6.26 18.37
CA PHE A 196 -0.44 -7.60 17.89
C PHE A 196 -1.94 -7.71 17.59
N GLU A 197 -2.82 -7.23 18.49
CA GLU A 197 -4.26 -7.21 18.23
C GLU A 197 -4.61 -6.37 16.99
N LEU A 198 -3.97 -5.22 16.81
CA LEU A 198 -4.15 -4.40 15.61
C LEU A 198 -3.72 -5.17 14.35
N ILE A 199 -2.61 -5.88 14.39
CA ILE A 199 -2.16 -6.75 13.29
C ILE A 199 -3.23 -7.79 13.00
N SER A 200 -3.65 -8.59 13.98
CA SER A 200 -4.65 -9.66 13.82
C SER A 200 -6.04 -9.17 13.38
N MET A 201 -6.37 -7.89 13.61
CA MET A 201 -7.59 -7.27 13.07
C MET A 201 -7.54 -7.02 11.56
N VAL A 202 -6.34 -6.90 10.99
CA VAL A 202 -6.10 -6.53 9.60
C VAL A 202 -5.55 -7.69 8.77
N SER A 203 -4.64 -8.48 9.33
CA SER A 203 -4.10 -9.67 8.69
C SER A 203 -5.13 -10.80 8.72
N VAL A 204 -5.47 -11.37 7.56
CA VAL A 204 -6.20 -12.63 7.52
C VAL A 204 -5.18 -13.75 7.81
N GLU A 205 -5.10 -14.20 9.06
CA GLU A 205 -4.13 -15.20 9.55
C GLU A 205 -4.64 -16.65 9.41
N THR A 206 -5.20 -17.02 8.26
CA THR A 206 -5.65 -18.40 8.04
C THR A 206 -4.72 -19.15 7.11
N ILE A 207 -4.62 -20.47 7.26
CA ILE A 207 -3.94 -21.37 6.31
C ILE A 207 -4.51 -21.19 4.90
N ALA A 208 -5.81 -20.88 4.80
CA ALA A 208 -6.46 -20.53 3.55
C ALA A 208 -5.83 -19.28 2.91
N THR A 209 -5.37 -18.30 3.69
CA THR A 209 -4.65 -17.13 3.18
C THR A 209 -3.30 -17.48 2.56
N VAL A 210 -2.49 -18.35 3.19
CA VAL A 210 -1.22 -18.81 2.59
C VAL A 210 -1.47 -19.55 1.28
N ALA A 211 -2.48 -20.42 1.25
CA ALA A 211 -2.87 -21.10 0.01
C ALA A 211 -3.34 -20.12 -1.07
N ILE A 212 -4.08 -19.06 -0.70
CA ILE A 212 -4.51 -18.00 -1.62
C ILE A 212 -3.30 -17.21 -2.15
N LEU A 213 -2.36 -16.82 -1.28
CA LEU A 213 -1.15 -16.09 -1.68
C LEU A 213 -0.28 -16.93 -2.61
N ASN A 214 -0.06 -18.21 -2.28
CA ASN A 214 0.64 -19.15 -3.15
C ASN A 214 -0.08 -19.31 -4.49
N LYS A 215 -1.42 -19.43 -4.48
CA LYS A 215 -2.22 -19.52 -5.70
C LYS A 215 -2.06 -18.28 -6.57
N LYS A 216 -2.00 -17.07 -5.98
CA LYS A 216 -1.74 -15.85 -6.74
C LYS A 216 -0.34 -15.85 -7.36
N LEU A 217 0.67 -16.26 -6.61
CA LEU A 217 2.07 -16.28 -7.06
C LEU A 217 2.37 -17.34 -8.14
N ILE A 218 1.56 -18.39 -8.25
CA ILE A 218 1.67 -19.36 -9.36
C ILE A 218 0.79 -18.98 -10.56
N ASN A 219 -0.13 -18.01 -10.42
CA ASN A 219 -1.02 -17.54 -11.49
C ASN A 219 -0.80 -16.05 -11.78
N LEU A 220 0.44 -15.68 -12.13
CA LEU A 220 0.84 -14.28 -12.30
C LEU A 220 0.28 -13.62 -13.57
N GLU A 221 -0.22 -14.38 -14.54
CA GLU A 221 -0.86 -13.86 -15.75
C GLU A 221 -1.99 -12.86 -15.45
N HIS A 222 -2.85 -13.20 -14.48
CA HIS A 222 -3.96 -12.33 -14.05
C HIS A 222 -3.46 -11.03 -13.42
N ILE A 223 -2.36 -11.09 -12.67
CA ILE A 223 -1.76 -9.90 -12.05
C ILE A 223 -1.23 -8.96 -13.13
N MET A 224 -0.62 -9.49 -14.21
CA MET A 224 -0.17 -8.68 -15.34
C MET A 224 -1.34 -8.01 -16.08
N GLU A 225 -2.48 -8.69 -16.22
CA GLU A 225 -3.70 -8.12 -16.81
C GLU A 225 -4.26 -6.97 -15.98
N GLU A 226 -4.35 -7.16 -14.66
CA GLU A 226 -4.79 -6.13 -13.71
C GLU A 226 -3.85 -4.91 -13.72
N ALA A 227 -2.54 -5.16 -13.79
CA ALA A 227 -1.52 -4.14 -13.94
C ALA A 227 -1.52 -3.46 -15.32
N LYS A 228 -2.29 -3.96 -16.31
CA LYS A 228 -2.40 -3.41 -17.66
C LYS A 228 -1.05 -3.23 -18.35
N SER A 229 -0.18 -4.24 -18.23
CA SER A 229 1.20 -4.21 -18.72
C SER A 229 2.09 -3.16 -18.04
N ASP A 230 1.71 -2.58 -16.91
CA ASP A 230 2.63 -1.79 -16.09
C ASP A 230 3.57 -2.74 -15.34
N ILE A 231 4.83 -2.78 -15.76
CA ILE A 231 5.85 -3.67 -15.18
C ILE A 231 6.24 -3.24 -13.76
N GLU A 232 6.18 -1.94 -13.43
CA GLU A 232 6.48 -1.47 -12.08
C GLU A 232 5.37 -1.85 -11.10
N GLU A 233 4.11 -1.67 -11.50
CA GLU A 233 2.96 -2.10 -10.68
C GLU A 233 2.91 -3.63 -10.53
N PHE A 234 3.12 -4.36 -11.62
CA PHE A 234 3.18 -5.83 -11.57
C PHE A 234 4.25 -6.32 -10.58
N ASN A 235 5.47 -5.77 -10.69
CA ASN A 235 6.56 -6.16 -9.78
C ASN A 235 6.25 -5.79 -8.33
N PHE A 236 5.69 -4.61 -8.11
CA PHE A 236 5.29 -4.16 -6.80
C PHE A 236 4.26 -5.10 -6.14
N VAL A 237 3.25 -5.55 -6.89
CA VAL A 237 2.26 -6.51 -6.38
C VAL A 237 2.90 -7.87 -6.07
N VAL A 238 3.81 -8.36 -6.92
CA VAL A 238 4.53 -9.62 -6.67
C VAL A 238 5.38 -9.52 -5.39
N GLU A 239 6.13 -8.43 -5.21
CA GLU A 239 6.92 -8.16 -4.00
C GLU A 239 6.06 -8.08 -2.73
N ASP A 240 4.87 -7.48 -2.85
CA ASP A 240 3.91 -7.38 -1.74
C ASP A 240 3.39 -8.77 -1.34
N LEU A 241 3.02 -9.61 -2.31
CA LEU A 241 2.59 -10.99 -2.06
C LEU A 241 3.69 -11.84 -1.40
N ILE A 242 4.95 -11.69 -1.83
CA ILE A 242 6.10 -12.37 -1.22
C ILE A 242 6.29 -11.89 0.22
N SER A 243 6.27 -10.57 0.43
CA SER A 243 6.40 -9.97 1.77
C SER A 243 5.30 -10.45 2.73
N GLN A 244 4.08 -10.64 2.21
CA GLN A 244 2.97 -11.20 2.97
C GLN A 244 3.21 -12.68 3.36
N LEU A 245 3.85 -13.49 2.52
CA LEU A 245 4.24 -14.86 2.87
C LEU A 245 5.35 -14.87 3.92
N GLU A 246 6.37 -14.04 3.75
CA GLU A 246 7.49 -13.90 4.68
C GLU A 246 7.03 -13.45 6.06
N ALA A 247 6.05 -12.55 6.12
CA ALA A 247 5.43 -12.11 7.37
C ALA A 247 4.74 -13.24 8.15
N ARG A 248 4.38 -14.32 7.45
CA ARG A 248 3.84 -15.58 7.99
C ARG A 248 4.92 -16.66 8.11
N SER A 249 6.19 -16.28 8.05
CA SER A 249 7.37 -17.16 8.04
C SER A 249 7.28 -18.29 7.00
N THR A 250 6.63 -18.04 5.88
CA THR A 250 6.50 -18.97 4.77
C THR A 250 7.36 -18.48 3.61
N ALA A 251 8.21 -19.33 3.06
CA ALA A 251 8.98 -19.00 1.88
C ALA A 251 8.07 -18.89 0.65
N PRO A 252 8.38 -18.00 -0.30
CA PRO A 252 7.69 -17.97 -1.58
C PRO A 252 7.80 -19.33 -2.30
N PRO A 253 6.74 -19.78 -3.00
CA PRO A 253 6.81 -20.98 -3.81
C PRO A 253 7.80 -20.79 -4.98
N PRO A 254 8.34 -21.86 -5.56
CA PRO A 254 9.08 -21.77 -6.83
C PRO A 254 8.19 -21.15 -7.90
N MET A 255 8.46 -19.88 -8.25
CA MET A 255 7.57 -19.08 -9.11
C MET A 255 8.26 -18.52 -10.35
N ILE A 256 9.51 -18.90 -10.62
CA ILE A 256 10.29 -18.34 -11.74
C ILE A 256 9.60 -18.56 -13.09
N HIS A 257 9.03 -19.76 -13.31
CA HIS A 257 8.26 -20.07 -14.51
C HIS A 257 6.97 -19.26 -14.58
N SER A 258 6.21 -19.19 -13.49
CA SER A 258 5.01 -18.34 -13.41
C SER A 258 5.33 -16.86 -13.64
N LEU A 259 6.51 -16.40 -13.23
CA LEU A 259 6.96 -15.03 -13.44
C LEU A 259 7.28 -14.77 -14.92
N PHE A 260 7.90 -15.74 -15.62
CA PHE A 260 8.05 -15.69 -17.06
C PHE A 260 6.69 -15.65 -17.78
N GLU A 261 5.74 -16.50 -17.38
CA GLU A 261 4.37 -16.52 -17.92
C GLU A 261 3.66 -15.17 -17.70
N GLY A 262 3.76 -14.62 -16.49
CA GLY A 262 3.22 -13.30 -16.15
C GLY A 262 3.79 -12.20 -17.04
N TYR A 263 5.11 -12.16 -17.24
CA TYR A 263 5.74 -11.21 -18.15
C TYR A 263 5.41 -11.45 -19.63
N ALA A 264 5.22 -12.69 -20.04
CA ALA A 264 4.83 -13.04 -21.40
C ALA A 264 3.42 -12.52 -21.74
N ASN A 265 2.56 -12.33 -20.75
CA ASN A 265 1.23 -11.73 -20.91
C ASN A 265 1.25 -10.18 -21.05
N CYS A 266 2.44 -9.57 -21.08
CA CYS A 266 2.59 -8.15 -21.38
C CYS A 266 2.26 -7.86 -22.86
N ALA A 267 1.63 -6.71 -23.13
CA ALA A 267 1.24 -6.34 -24.48
C ALA A 267 2.40 -5.82 -25.35
N ASP A 268 3.53 -5.41 -24.77
CA ASP A 268 4.68 -4.90 -25.53
C ASP A 268 5.49 -6.05 -26.16
N SER A 269 5.52 -6.09 -27.50
CA SER A 269 6.18 -7.17 -28.24
C SER A 269 7.71 -7.20 -28.10
N THR A 270 8.36 -6.05 -27.87
CA THR A 270 9.82 -6.00 -27.72
C THR A 270 10.24 -6.51 -26.36
N PHE A 271 9.44 -6.20 -25.34
CA PHE A 271 9.58 -6.69 -23.99
C PHE A 271 9.33 -8.19 -23.90
N THR A 272 8.23 -8.70 -24.45
CA THR A 272 7.93 -10.15 -24.42
C THR A 272 8.99 -10.98 -25.15
N LYS A 273 9.54 -10.49 -26.27
CA LYS A 273 10.70 -11.13 -26.94
C LYS A 273 11.95 -11.17 -26.06
N TYR A 274 12.24 -10.08 -25.34
CA TYR A 274 13.36 -10.03 -24.41
C TYR A 274 13.19 -11.04 -23.27
N ILE A 275 11.98 -11.14 -22.72
CA ILE A 275 11.65 -12.10 -21.66
C ILE A 275 11.73 -13.54 -22.18
N ALA A 276 11.18 -13.83 -23.35
CA ALA A 276 11.26 -15.15 -23.97
C ALA A 276 12.71 -15.58 -24.20
N PHE A 277 13.58 -14.68 -24.66
CA PHE A 277 15.02 -14.96 -24.77
C PHE A 277 15.65 -15.29 -23.41
N LYS A 278 15.30 -14.54 -22.35
CA LYS A 278 15.77 -14.83 -20.99
C LYS A 278 15.26 -16.17 -20.47
N GLN A 279 14.02 -16.52 -20.77
CA GLN A 279 13.44 -17.80 -20.42
C GLN A 279 14.19 -18.96 -21.11
N MET A 280 14.46 -18.84 -22.42
CA MET A 280 15.24 -19.85 -23.14
C MET A 280 16.63 -20.05 -22.53
N CYS A 281 17.36 -18.96 -22.25
CA CYS A 281 18.67 -19.05 -21.60
C CYS A 281 18.63 -19.64 -20.18
N TYR A 282 17.49 -19.50 -19.49
CA TYR A 282 17.31 -20.10 -18.17
C TYR A 282 17.05 -21.60 -18.29
N GLU A 283 16.18 -22.01 -19.21
CA GLU A 283 15.80 -23.40 -19.45
C GLU A 283 16.95 -24.26 -20.00
N ASP A 284 17.82 -23.68 -20.84
CA ASP A 284 19.02 -24.37 -21.36
C ASP A 284 20.22 -24.33 -20.39
N GLY A 285 20.07 -23.66 -19.24
CA GLY A 285 21.10 -23.53 -18.21
C GLY A 285 22.19 -22.50 -18.50
N THR A 286 22.10 -21.73 -19.59
CA THR A 286 23.06 -20.67 -19.94
C THR A 286 23.13 -19.57 -18.89
N ILE A 287 21.99 -19.24 -18.27
CA ILE A 287 21.91 -18.29 -17.15
C ILE A 287 21.25 -18.94 -15.94
N GLN A 288 21.77 -18.64 -14.75
CA GLN A 288 21.12 -18.94 -13.49
C GLN A 288 20.54 -17.64 -12.96
N ILE A 289 19.22 -17.56 -12.89
CA ILE A 289 18.49 -16.37 -12.45
C ILE A 289 17.40 -16.78 -11.46
N ASP A 290 17.31 -16.03 -10.38
CA ASP A 290 16.21 -16.12 -9.41
C ASP A 290 15.11 -15.10 -9.75
N TYR A 291 14.03 -15.15 -8.98
CA TYR A 291 12.88 -14.27 -9.21
C TYR A 291 13.25 -12.80 -8.99
N GLU A 292 14.08 -12.48 -7.99
CA GLU A 292 14.53 -11.10 -7.70
C GLU A 292 15.31 -10.52 -8.88
N SER A 293 16.29 -11.28 -9.38
CA SER A 293 17.10 -10.88 -10.53
C SER A 293 16.26 -10.71 -11.78
N LEU A 294 15.29 -11.60 -12.02
CA LEU A 294 14.39 -11.50 -13.17
C LEU A 294 13.50 -10.25 -13.08
N MET A 295 12.94 -9.95 -11.90
CA MET A 295 12.16 -8.74 -11.67
C MET A 295 12.97 -7.47 -11.88
N HIS A 296 14.21 -7.45 -11.38
CA HIS A 296 15.13 -6.34 -11.61
C HIS A 296 15.43 -6.13 -13.09
N MET A 297 15.80 -7.20 -13.81
CA MET A 297 16.09 -7.14 -15.25
C MET A 297 14.88 -6.67 -16.08
N ALA A 298 13.68 -7.17 -15.76
CA ALA A 298 12.43 -6.77 -16.39
C ALA A 298 12.15 -5.28 -16.16
N GLY A 299 12.27 -4.81 -14.91
CA GLY A 299 12.10 -3.39 -14.56
C GLY A 299 13.08 -2.48 -15.31
N GLU A 300 14.36 -2.85 -15.40
CA GLU A 300 15.34 -2.06 -16.14
C GLU A 300 15.09 -2.06 -17.66
N LYS A 301 14.65 -3.20 -18.22
CA LYS A 301 14.23 -3.27 -19.63
C LYS A 301 13.03 -2.38 -19.91
N TYR A 302 12.02 -2.40 -19.05
CA TYR A 302 10.84 -1.55 -19.12
C TYR A 302 11.24 -0.07 -19.13
N LYS A 303 12.01 0.38 -18.12
CA LYS A 303 12.49 1.77 -18.04
C LYS A 303 13.31 2.16 -19.28
N ALA A 304 14.13 1.26 -19.81
CA ALA A 304 14.90 1.52 -21.03
C ALA A 304 14.00 1.71 -22.26
N LEU A 305 12.93 0.93 -22.42
CA LEU A 305 11.97 1.09 -23.52
C LEU A 305 11.16 2.38 -23.37
N VAL A 306 10.71 2.70 -22.15
CA VAL A 306 9.99 3.95 -21.85
C VAL A 306 10.86 5.17 -22.18
N ARG A 307 12.12 5.21 -21.72
CA ARG A 307 13.06 6.31 -22.02
C ARG A 307 13.36 6.46 -23.51
N LYS A 308 13.33 5.36 -24.26
CA LYS A 308 13.51 5.35 -25.72
C LYS A 308 12.22 5.68 -26.49
N ASN A 309 11.10 5.90 -25.80
CA ASN A 309 9.76 6.01 -26.39
C ASN A 309 9.34 4.79 -27.22
N GLN A 310 9.92 3.63 -26.93
CA GLN A 310 9.67 2.36 -27.65
C GLN A 310 8.66 1.48 -26.92
N TRP A 311 8.20 1.89 -25.74
CA TRP A 311 7.22 1.16 -24.96
C TRP A 311 5.84 1.16 -25.62
N MET A 312 5.23 -0.01 -25.71
CA MET A 312 3.91 -0.26 -26.29
C MET A 312 3.77 0.26 -27.72
N GLN A 313 4.89 0.40 -28.43
CA GLN A 313 4.86 0.78 -29.84
C GLN A 313 4.29 -0.37 -30.66
N LYS A 314 3.33 -0.03 -31.52
CA LYS A 314 2.83 -0.96 -32.53
C LYS A 314 3.96 -1.24 -33.50
N THR A 315 4.19 -2.52 -33.78
CA THR A 315 5.17 -2.90 -34.81
C THR A 315 4.68 -2.44 -36.19
N ASP A 316 5.60 -2.28 -37.13
CA ASP A 316 5.25 -1.96 -38.52
C ASP A 316 4.26 -2.99 -39.09
N GLU A 317 4.45 -4.27 -38.77
CA GLU A 317 3.52 -5.36 -39.12
C GLU A 317 2.13 -5.16 -38.50
N GLN A 318 2.02 -4.74 -37.23
CA GLN A 318 0.72 -4.45 -36.61
C GLN A 318 0.05 -3.23 -37.26
N LEU A 319 0.83 -2.21 -37.60
CA LEU A 319 0.33 -1.04 -38.34
C LEU A 319 -0.12 -1.44 -39.75
N GLU A 320 0.63 -2.30 -40.43
CA GLU A 320 0.30 -2.84 -41.74
C GLU A 320 -0.95 -3.72 -41.69
N ILE A 321 -1.10 -4.58 -40.68
CA ILE A 321 -2.34 -5.35 -40.46
C ILE A 321 -3.54 -4.42 -40.22
N ILE A 322 -3.37 -3.31 -39.47
CA ILE A 322 -4.42 -2.32 -39.28
C ILE A 322 -4.76 -1.62 -40.60
N ALA A 323 -3.76 -1.27 -41.40
CA ALA A 323 -3.93 -0.69 -42.73
C ALA A 323 -4.65 -1.65 -43.67
N LEU A 324 -4.20 -2.91 -43.78
CA LEU A 324 -4.82 -3.97 -44.57
C LEU A 324 -6.24 -4.29 -44.12
N LYS A 325 -6.51 -4.35 -42.81
CA LYS A 325 -7.89 -4.50 -42.28
C LYS A 325 -8.77 -3.32 -42.70
N SER A 326 -8.22 -2.11 -42.71
CA SER A 326 -8.93 -0.91 -43.16
C SER A 326 -9.19 -0.92 -44.66
N GLU A 327 -8.22 -1.38 -45.46
CA GLU A 327 -8.37 -1.55 -46.91
C GLU A 327 -9.39 -2.63 -47.26
N ILE A 328 -9.35 -3.80 -46.63
CA ILE A 328 -10.36 -4.87 -46.83
C ILE A 328 -11.76 -4.34 -46.50
N LYS A 329 -11.90 -3.57 -45.42
CA LYS A 329 -13.17 -2.92 -45.06
C LYS A 329 -13.61 -1.92 -46.14
N GLY A 330 -12.67 -1.17 -46.72
CA GLY A 330 -12.91 -0.26 -47.85
C GLY A 330 -13.28 -0.99 -49.15
N LEU A 331 -12.66 -2.14 -49.44
CA LEU A 331 -12.96 -2.97 -50.61
C LEU A 331 -14.31 -3.67 -50.49
N LYS A 332 -14.69 -4.16 -49.31
CA LYS A 332 -16.04 -4.68 -49.02
C LYS A 332 -17.12 -3.60 -49.13
N ALA A 333 -16.76 -2.32 -48.99
CA ALA A 333 -17.66 -1.19 -49.18
C ALA A 333 -17.73 -0.68 -50.64
N ARG A 334 -16.93 -1.22 -51.56
CA ARG A 334 -16.98 -0.88 -52.99
C ARG A 334 -17.97 -1.81 -53.73
N PRO A 335 -19.05 -1.30 -54.35
CA PRO A 335 -19.88 -2.11 -55.24
C PRO A 335 -19.10 -2.46 -56.52
N SER A 336 -19.25 -3.69 -57.02
CA SER A 336 -18.50 -4.21 -58.18
C SER A 336 -18.73 -3.34 -59.42
N ALA A 337 -17.65 -2.89 -60.06
CA ALA A 337 -17.71 -2.17 -61.32
C ALA A 337 -17.93 -3.16 -62.48
N THR A 338 -19.06 -3.00 -63.19
CA THR A 338 -19.28 -3.57 -64.53
C THR A 338 -18.89 -2.53 -65.60
N THR A 339 -18.48 -3.06 -66.75
CA THR A 339 -17.65 -2.55 -67.86
C THR A 339 -18.27 -1.44 -68.76
N PRO A 340 -17.56 -0.90 -69.79
CA PRO A 340 -17.38 0.54 -70.03
C PRO A 340 -18.17 1.10 -71.23
N THR A 341 -18.31 2.44 -71.33
CA THR A 341 -18.49 3.10 -72.65
C THR A 341 -18.14 4.60 -72.66
N LYS A 342 -17.20 4.94 -73.54
CA LYS A 342 -16.97 6.16 -74.37
C LYS A 342 -16.90 7.57 -73.75
N ALA A 343 -15.87 8.29 -74.22
CA ALA A 343 -15.37 9.63 -73.86
C ALA A 343 -16.08 10.78 -74.64
N PRO A 344 -15.65 12.07 -74.60
CA PRO A 344 -14.67 12.77 -73.73
C PRO A 344 -15.10 14.22 -73.26
N VAL A 345 -14.20 14.89 -72.50
CA VAL A 345 -14.06 16.35 -72.17
C VAL A 345 -15.15 16.93 -71.21
N LYS A 346 -14.90 17.70 -70.14
CA LYS A 346 -13.89 18.72 -69.77
C LYS A 346 -13.62 18.75 -68.25
N LYS A 347 -12.40 19.16 -67.88
CA LYS A 347 -11.97 19.46 -66.50
C LYS A 347 -12.80 20.61 -65.91
N GLU A 348 -13.25 20.48 -64.66
CA GLU A 348 -12.98 21.48 -63.61
C GLU A 348 -13.41 21.03 -62.20
N GLN A 349 -12.48 21.27 -61.28
CA GLN A 349 -12.61 21.50 -59.83
C GLN A 349 -13.13 20.36 -58.93
N LYS A 350 -12.20 19.83 -58.11
CA LYS A 350 -12.46 18.95 -56.97
C LYS A 350 -13.42 19.62 -55.99
N GLN A 351 -14.65 19.13 -55.93
CA GLN A 351 -15.59 19.47 -54.88
C GLN A 351 -15.27 18.62 -53.64
N SER A 352 -15.08 19.31 -52.51
CA SER A 352 -14.85 18.72 -51.18
C SER A 352 -15.95 17.71 -50.83
N TYR A 353 -15.55 16.57 -50.27
CA TYR A 353 -16.43 15.46 -49.85
C TYR A 353 -17.43 15.87 -48.73
N GLY A 354 -17.33 17.09 -48.18
CA GLY A 354 -18.20 17.61 -47.12
C GLY A 354 -19.62 18.01 -47.56
N ASP A 355 -19.83 18.45 -48.81
CA ASP A 355 -21.11 19.07 -49.20
C ASP A 355 -22.24 18.05 -49.43
N LYS A 356 -21.90 16.81 -49.80
CA LYS A 356 -22.89 15.78 -50.19
C LYS A 356 -23.78 15.31 -49.02
N PHE A 357 -23.35 15.52 -47.79
CA PHE A 357 -24.06 15.08 -46.57
C PHE A 357 -24.45 16.23 -45.64
N ALA A 358 -24.26 17.50 -46.04
CA ALA A 358 -24.62 18.66 -45.23
C ALA A 358 -26.10 18.64 -44.80
N TRP A 359 -26.99 18.09 -45.62
CA TRP A 359 -28.41 17.94 -45.31
C TRP A 359 -28.71 17.05 -44.08
N LYS A 360 -27.76 16.22 -43.64
CA LYS A 360 -27.93 15.36 -42.45
C LYS A 360 -27.86 16.13 -41.12
N LEU A 361 -27.35 17.36 -41.15
CA LEU A 361 -27.26 18.26 -40.01
C LEU A 361 -28.48 19.17 -39.87
N VAL A 362 -29.26 19.32 -40.95
CA VAL A 362 -30.36 20.29 -41.03
C VAL A 362 -31.65 19.67 -40.51
N GLU A 363 -32.29 20.30 -39.53
CA GLU A 363 -33.59 19.85 -39.00
C GLU A 363 -34.72 20.06 -40.04
N PRO A 364 -35.69 19.12 -40.15
CA PRO A 364 -36.88 19.35 -40.95
C PRO A 364 -37.64 20.56 -40.39
N LYS A 365 -38.07 21.46 -41.28
CA LYS A 365 -38.77 22.70 -40.90
C LYS A 365 -40.29 22.47 -40.94
N GLY A 366 -41.02 22.90 -39.91
CA GLY A 366 -42.49 22.82 -39.88
C GLY A 366 -43.03 21.39 -39.99
N ASP A 367 -44.01 21.17 -40.89
CA ASP A 367 -44.69 19.88 -41.11
C ASP A 367 -43.96 18.94 -42.09
N GLU A 368 -42.68 19.17 -42.36
CA GLU A 368 -41.90 18.30 -43.24
C GLU A 368 -41.81 16.85 -42.69
N PRO A 369 -41.85 15.84 -43.58
CA PRO A 369 -41.81 14.43 -43.19
C PRO A 369 -40.47 14.09 -42.52
N LYS A 370 -40.53 13.49 -41.33
CA LYS A 370 -39.36 13.05 -40.53
C LYS A 370 -38.72 11.75 -41.04
N GLU A 371 -39.03 11.35 -42.27
CA GLU A 371 -38.49 10.18 -42.96
C GLU A 371 -38.25 10.54 -44.43
N LYS A 372 -37.06 10.27 -44.97
CA LYS A 372 -36.73 10.50 -46.38
C LYS A 372 -35.82 9.42 -46.94
N THR A 373 -35.96 9.11 -48.23
CA THR A 373 -35.10 8.14 -48.93
C THR A 373 -34.08 8.87 -49.79
N VAL A 374 -32.79 8.61 -49.54
CA VAL A 374 -31.68 9.20 -50.29
C VAL A 374 -30.70 8.10 -50.67
N ASN A 375 -30.40 7.94 -51.97
CA ASN A 375 -29.52 6.90 -52.51
C ASN A 375 -29.94 5.47 -52.09
N ASN A 376 -31.22 5.12 -52.28
CA ASN A 376 -31.81 3.82 -51.91
C ASN A 376 -31.69 3.44 -50.43
N LYS A 377 -31.43 4.41 -49.54
CA LYS A 377 -31.44 4.21 -48.10
C LYS A 377 -32.45 5.15 -47.45
N THR A 378 -33.27 4.60 -46.56
CA THR A 378 -34.25 5.35 -45.79
C THR A 378 -33.60 5.93 -44.55
N TYR A 379 -33.75 7.24 -44.36
CA TYR A 379 -33.26 7.98 -43.19
C TYR A 379 -34.43 8.53 -42.39
N ILE A 380 -34.29 8.53 -41.07
CA ILE A 380 -35.23 9.15 -40.13
C ILE A 380 -34.54 10.32 -39.42
N TYR A 381 -35.31 11.36 -39.13
CA TYR A 381 -34.85 12.45 -38.29
C TYR A 381 -34.89 12.04 -36.81
N CYS A 382 -33.80 12.29 -36.08
CA CYS A 382 -33.66 11.98 -34.67
C CYS A 382 -33.01 13.17 -33.93
N PRO A 383 -33.73 13.84 -33.01
CA PRO A 383 -33.26 15.05 -32.35
C PRO A 383 -32.19 14.80 -31.27
N TYR A 384 -31.96 13.54 -30.90
CA TYR A 384 -31.01 13.16 -29.84
C TYR A 384 -29.54 13.12 -30.31
N HIS A 385 -29.28 13.33 -31.60
CA HIS A 385 -27.93 13.43 -32.14
C HIS A 385 -27.57 14.90 -32.38
N ASP A 386 -26.38 15.29 -31.91
CA ASP A 386 -25.82 16.63 -32.02
C ASP A 386 -25.23 16.92 -33.42
N THR A 387 -24.62 15.90 -34.01
CA THR A 387 -23.74 16.00 -35.18
C THR A 387 -24.29 15.31 -36.42
N THR A 388 -25.30 14.45 -36.30
CA THR A 388 -25.98 13.83 -37.45
C THR A 388 -27.46 13.56 -37.14
N LYS A 389 -28.31 14.55 -37.40
CA LYS A 389 -29.74 14.49 -37.07
C LYS A 389 -30.54 13.58 -38.00
N TRP A 390 -30.06 13.32 -39.21
CA TRP A 390 -30.64 12.33 -40.13
C TRP A 390 -29.82 11.04 -40.16
N VAL A 391 -30.38 9.99 -39.54
CA VAL A 391 -29.77 8.69 -39.33
C VAL A 391 -30.50 7.61 -40.11
N LEU A 392 -29.83 6.49 -40.43
CA LEU A 392 -30.48 5.40 -41.14
C LEU A 392 -31.63 4.82 -40.32
N LYS A 393 -32.78 4.56 -40.98
CA LYS A 393 -33.93 3.92 -40.36
C LYS A 393 -33.56 2.55 -39.81
N VAL A 394 -32.77 1.78 -40.56
CA VAL A 394 -32.25 0.47 -40.16
C VAL A 394 -30.73 0.52 -40.34
N ASN A 395 -29.99 0.17 -39.29
CA ASN A 395 -28.51 0.14 -39.35
C ASN A 395 -28.01 -1.13 -40.05
N ASP A 396 -26.69 -1.21 -40.28
CA ASP A 396 -26.07 -2.36 -40.96
C ASP A 396 -26.18 -3.70 -40.19
N LYS A 397 -26.76 -3.68 -38.97
CA LYS A 397 -27.07 -4.86 -38.15
C LYS A 397 -28.57 -5.21 -38.15
N GLY A 398 -29.38 -4.56 -38.98
CA GLY A 398 -30.83 -4.82 -39.09
C GLY A 398 -31.69 -4.21 -37.98
N ILE A 399 -31.13 -3.31 -37.15
CA ILE A 399 -31.84 -2.70 -36.02
C ILE A 399 -32.50 -1.40 -36.46
N ASP A 400 -33.82 -1.26 -36.22
CA ASP A 400 -34.56 -0.02 -36.46
C ASP A 400 -34.16 1.06 -35.44
N HIS A 401 -33.79 2.23 -35.93
CA HIS A 401 -33.32 3.35 -35.11
C HIS A 401 -34.44 3.97 -34.25
N ARG A 402 -35.72 3.83 -34.62
CA ARG A 402 -36.86 4.28 -33.80
C ARG A 402 -36.90 3.56 -32.45
N THR A 403 -36.47 2.29 -32.42
CA THR A 403 -36.43 1.44 -31.22
C THR A 403 -35.02 1.28 -30.64
N GLY A 404 -33.98 1.42 -31.46
CA GLY A 404 -32.59 1.13 -31.13
C GLY A 404 -31.69 2.34 -30.87
N CYS A 405 -32.22 3.56 -30.78
CA CYS A 405 -31.41 4.76 -30.57
C CYS A 405 -30.79 4.81 -29.17
N THR A 406 -29.47 4.63 -29.07
CA THR A 406 -28.72 4.72 -27.79
C THR A 406 -28.79 6.12 -27.20
N LYS A 407 -28.58 7.18 -28.00
CA LYS A 407 -28.64 8.57 -27.53
C LYS A 407 -30.01 8.96 -26.95
N LYS A 408 -31.10 8.40 -27.47
CA LYS A 408 -32.44 8.55 -26.89
C LYS A 408 -32.54 7.83 -25.54
N LYS A 409 -32.00 6.61 -25.42
CA LYS A 409 -31.98 5.87 -24.15
C LYS A 409 -31.18 6.61 -23.09
N ASP A 410 -30.01 7.13 -23.46
CA ASP A 410 -29.15 7.91 -22.56
C ASP A 410 -29.86 9.20 -22.12
N ALA A 411 -30.49 9.92 -23.05
CA ALA A 411 -31.26 11.13 -22.74
C ALA A 411 -32.50 10.84 -21.87
N MET A 412 -33.16 9.71 -22.07
CA MET A 412 -34.30 9.29 -21.24
C MET A 412 -33.86 8.82 -19.85
N ALA A 413 -32.69 8.16 -19.74
CA ALA A 413 -32.10 7.80 -18.46
C ALA A 413 -31.67 9.05 -17.67
N ALA A 414 -31.00 10.00 -18.32
CA ALA A 414 -30.64 11.28 -17.71
C ALA A 414 -31.87 12.10 -17.28
N ALA A 415 -32.93 12.11 -18.08
CA ALA A 415 -34.19 12.78 -17.72
C ALA A 415 -34.94 12.08 -16.57
N ALA A 416 -34.78 10.76 -16.41
CA ALA A 416 -35.33 10.02 -15.28
C ALA A 416 -34.56 10.32 -13.99
N MET A 417 -33.23 10.39 -14.05
CA MET A 417 -32.37 10.74 -12.91
C MET A 417 -32.62 12.19 -12.44
N ASN A 418 -32.80 13.14 -13.36
CA ASN A 418 -33.12 14.53 -13.01
C ASN A 418 -34.53 14.68 -12.40
N LYS A 419 -35.49 13.80 -12.74
CA LYS A 419 -36.81 13.77 -12.10
C LYS A 419 -36.77 13.20 -10.69
N GLU A 420 -35.88 12.24 -10.42
CA GLU A 420 -35.64 11.74 -9.06
C GLU A 420 -34.97 12.81 -8.20
N GLU A 421 -33.97 13.54 -8.72
CA GLU A 421 -33.34 14.66 -8.03
C GLU A 421 -34.33 15.80 -7.70
N ASP A 422 -35.15 16.24 -8.66
CA ASP A 422 -36.16 17.30 -8.46
C ASP A 422 -37.25 16.87 -7.46
N SER A 423 -37.58 15.57 -7.41
CA SER A 423 -38.51 15.02 -6.41
C SER A 423 -37.89 14.94 -5.00
N THR A 424 -36.58 14.69 -4.89
CA THR A 424 -35.86 14.69 -3.60
C THR A 424 -35.62 16.11 -3.08
N GLU A 425 -35.39 17.08 -3.97
CA GLU A 425 -35.21 18.49 -3.61
C GLU A 425 -36.54 19.13 -3.15
N ALA A 426 -37.65 18.79 -3.81
CA ALA A 426 -38.99 19.16 -3.36
C ALA A 426 -39.39 18.52 -2.01
N ALA A 427 -39.00 17.26 -1.77
CA ALA A 427 -39.23 16.58 -0.49
C ALA A 427 -38.38 17.16 0.65
N LEU A 428 -37.16 17.61 0.35
CA LEU A 428 -36.27 18.26 1.33
C LEU A 428 -36.74 19.68 1.67
N ALA A 429 -37.28 20.43 0.71
CA ALA A 429 -37.87 21.75 0.95
C ALA A 429 -39.13 21.68 1.84
N GLY A 430 -40.00 20.68 1.64
CA GLY A 430 -41.18 20.47 2.48
C GLY A 430 -40.86 20.08 3.93
N ALA A 431 -39.73 19.41 4.17
CA ALA A 431 -39.29 19.03 5.53
C ALA A 431 -38.66 20.20 6.31
N ILE A 432 -38.23 21.26 5.64
CA ILE A 432 -37.62 22.45 6.28
C ILE A 432 -38.70 23.43 6.75
N GLU A 433 -39.86 23.48 6.09
CA GLU A 433 -40.99 24.33 6.52
C GLU A 433 -41.71 23.78 7.76
N ASP A 434 -41.72 22.47 7.99
CA ASP A 434 -42.42 21.84 9.14
C ASP A 434 -41.62 21.94 10.48
N VAL A 435 -40.35 22.36 10.43
CA VAL A 435 -39.50 22.58 11.62
C VAL A 435 -39.52 24.06 12.08
N GLY A 436 -40.09 24.96 11.28
CA GLY A 436 -40.11 26.42 11.54
C GLY A 436 -41.22 26.93 12.46
N THR A 437 -42.20 26.11 12.85
CA THR A 437 -43.40 26.55 13.61
C THR A 437 -43.58 25.89 14.98
N ALA A 438 -42.52 25.38 15.61
CA ALA A 438 -42.55 24.89 16.99
C ALA A 438 -41.85 25.85 17.98
N GLY A 439 -42.55 26.94 18.29
CA GLY A 439 -42.64 27.57 19.61
C GLY A 439 -41.37 27.84 20.42
N VAL A 440 -40.83 29.06 20.30
CA VAL A 440 -40.24 29.77 21.44
C VAL A 440 -41.35 30.64 22.05
N GLU A 441 -42.11 30.08 22.99
CA GLU A 441 -42.85 30.87 23.97
C GLU A 441 -42.01 30.93 25.25
N MET A 442 -41.28 32.04 25.40
CA MET A 442 -40.86 32.54 26.71
C MET A 442 -42.01 33.39 27.26
N ASN A 443 -42.44 33.12 28.49
CA ASN A 443 -43.17 34.08 29.31
C ASN A 443 -42.66 33.98 30.77
N PRO A 444 -42.76 35.08 31.55
CA PRO A 444 -41.91 35.39 32.71
C PRO A 444 -42.16 34.55 33.96
#